data_AF-A0A0L6WWA6-F1
#
_entry.id   AF-A0A0L6WWA6-F1
#
_cell.length_a   1.000
_cell.length_b   1.000
_cell.length_c   1.000
_cell.angle_alpha   90.00
_cell.angle_beta   90.00
_cell.angle_gamma   90.00
#
_symmetry.space_group_name_H-M   'P 1'
#
loop_
_entity.id
_entity.type
_entity.pdbx_description
1 polymer ?
#
loop_
_entity_poly.entity_id
_entity_poly.type
_entity_poly.pdbx_seq_one_letter_code
_entity_poly.pdbx_strand_id
1 'polypeptide(L)'
;MAEVLNHLNSIYTESLLNSFAKLDPYESDRYKQPSMKKTTAAFTAQLVTYETTLPFKEVIARLDAEVNKSEAGGALMMKVMAAKTKKEIVDGITGALADKDFVYFFEMNHDKWMNIYHEAEDTPPAVVYTIGNPFLAETFMRHDIRAGYNIPPRLMVVHNANVSLTTVFYHLPSSLVMSDNEEVMRAIRVVDDKLERMITRVTAD
;
A
#
# COMPACT_ATOMS: atom_id res chain seq x y z
N MET A 1 -19.66 31.71 8.66
CA MET A 1 -18.51 30.81 8.41
C MET A 1 -18.95 29.41 7.94
N ALA A 2 -19.93 28.77 8.57
CA ALA A 2 -20.43 27.45 8.13
C ALA A 2 -21.02 27.44 6.70
N GLU A 3 -21.71 28.50 6.29
CA GLU A 3 -22.29 28.59 4.92
C GLU A 3 -21.23 28.78 3.83
N VAL A 4 -20.12 29.46 4.13
CA VAL A 4 -19.00 29.65 3.18
C VAL A 4 -18.22 28.35 2.98
N LEU A 5 -18.03 27.56 4.05
CA LEU A 5 -17.42 26.23 3.99
C LEU A 5 -18.30 25.22 3.24
N ASN A 6 -19.62 25.28 3.42
CA ASN A 6 -20.56 24.43 2.66
C ASN A 6 -20.60 24.81 1.17
N HIS A 7 -20.51 26.09 0.84
CA HIS A 7 -20.49 26.54 -0.56
C HIS A 7 -19.17 26.18 -1.26
N LEU A 8 -18.03 26.30 -0.58
CA LEU A 8 -16.74 25.86 -1.10
C LEU A 8 -16.69 24.34 -1.30
N ASN A 9 -17.17 23.54 -0.33
CA ASN A 9 -17.26 22.09 -0.49
C ASN A 9 -18.15 21.70 -1.69
N SER A 10 -19.29 22.36 -1.90
CA SER A 10 -20.17 22.12 -3.06
C SER A 10 -19.45 22.36 -4.39
N ILE A 11 -18.69 23.46 -4.50
CA ILE A 11 -17.98 23.83 -5.73
C ILE A 11 -16.82 22.86 -6.02
N TYR A 12 -16.05 22.45 -5.01
CA TYR A 12 -14.99 21.45 -5.19
C TYR A 12 -15.56 20.07 -5.55
N THR A 13 -16.71 19.69 -4.99
CA THR A 13 -17.35 18.41 -5.28
C THR A 13 -17.91 18.37 -6.71
N GLU A 14 -18.53 19.46 -7.20
CA GLU A 14 -19.00 19.55 -8.59
C GLU A 14 -17.85 19.62 -9.61
N SER A 15 -16.75 20.33 -9.29
CA SER A 15 -15.56 20.36 -10.14
C SER A 15 -14.91 18.98 -10.28
N LEU A 16 -14.85 18.21 -9.19
CA LEU A 16 -14.33 16.85 -9.20
C LEU A 16 -15.28 15.90 -9.95
N LEU A 17 -16.59 15.96 -9.70
CA LEU A 17 -17.59 15.14 -10.41
C LEU A 17 -17.59 15.41 -11.93
N ASN A 18 -17.46 16.67 -12.35
CA ASN A 18 -17.34 17.04 -13.76
C ASN A 18 -16.02 16.59 -14.40
N SER A 19 -14.95 16.39 -13.61
CA SER A 19 -13.73 15.73 -14.11
C SER A 19 -13.91 14.22 -14.24
N PHE A 20 -14.63 13.55 -13.34
CA PHE A 20 -14.87 12.10 -13.41
C PHE A 20 -15.74 11.71 -14.60
N ALA A 21 -16.77 12.50 -14.93
CA ALA A 21 -17.64 12.26 -16.10
C ALA A 21 -16.89 12.37 -17.45
N LYS A 22 -15.71 13.00 -17.48
CA LYS A 22 -14.85 13.06 -18.68
C LYS A 22 -13.88 11.87 -18.77
N LEU A 23 -13.75 11.06 -17.72
CA LEU A 23 -12.77 9.98 -17.62
C LEU A 23 -13.34 8.60 -18.01
N ASP A 24 -14.66 8.41 -18.03
CA ASP A 24 -15.28 7.15 -18.46
C ASP A 24 -16.25 7.35 -19.66
N PRO A 25 -15.77 7.26 -20.91
CA PRO A 25 -16.60 7.42 -22.10
C PRO A 25 -17.53 6.23 -22.38
N TYR A 26 -17.64 5.24 -21.49
CA TYR A 26 -18.40 4.01 -21.72
C TYR A 26 -19.53 3.76 -20.70
N GLU A 27 -19.88 4.76 -19.88
CA GLU A 27 -20.75 4.59 -18.72
C GLU A 27 -22.24 4.31 -19.08
N SER A 28 -22.75 4.73 -20.24
CA SER A 28 -24.20 4.77 -20.48
C SER A 28 -24.87 3.45 -20.85
N ASP A 29 -24.16 2.44 -21.38
CA ASP A 29 -24.81 1.32 -22.10
C ASP A 29 -24.69 -0.08 -21.46
N ARG A 30 -24.04 -0.26 -20.30
CA ARG A 30 -23.62 -1.62 -19.86
C ARG A 30 -24.23 -2.23 -18.59
N TYR A 31 -25.18 -1.61 -17.89
CA TYR A 31 -25.58 -2.15 -16.58
C TYR A 31 -27.08 -2.43 -16.42
N LYS A 32 -27.57 -3.48 -17.10
CA LYS A 32 -28.61 -4.33 -16.48
C LYS A 32 -27.90 -5.19 -15.42
N GLN A 33 -27.80 -4.66 -14.20
CA GLN A 33 -27.18 -5.36 -13.08
C GLN A 33 -27.97 -6.65 -12.78
N PRO A 34 -27.36 -7.84 -12.84
CA PRO A 34 -27.98 -9.05 -12.33
C PRO A 34 -28.30 -8.88 -10.83
N SER A 35 -29.31 -9.58 -10.33
CA SER A 35 -29.76 -9.48 -8.93
C SER A 35 -28.69 -10.03 -7.96
N MET A 36 -27.69 -9.22 -7.65
CA MET A 36 -26.67 -9.53 -6.65
C MET A 36 -27.08 -8.98 -5.29
N LYS A 37 -26.91 -9.81 -4.25
CA LYS A 37 -27.04 -9.35 -2.86
C LYS A 37 -25.77 -8.58 -2.48
N LYS A 38 -25.86 -7.25 -2.41
CA LYS A 38 -24.82 -6.37 -1.90
C LYS A 38 -25.02 -6.14 -0.40
N THR A 39 -23.95 -6.29 0.38
CA THR A 39 -23.92 -5.89 1.80
C THR A 39 -22.70 -5.00 2.01
N THR A 40 -22.82 -4.01 2.89
CA THR A 40 -21.74 -3.07 3.22
C THR A 40 -21.54 -3.03 4.72
N ALA A 41 -20.29 -2.90 5.17
CA ALA A 41 -19.94 -2.65 6.56
C ALA A 41 -19.02 -1.42 6.62
N ALA A 42 -19.24 -0.56 7.62
CA ALA A 42 -18.33 0.53 7.92
C ALA A 42 -17.12 -0.02 8.69
N PHE A 43 -15.94 0.55 8.45
CA PHE A 43 -14.74 0.29 9.23
C PHE A 43 -13.86 1.54 9.30
N THR A 44 -12.95 1.57 10.27
CA THR A 44 -12.02 2.69 10.48
C THR A 44 -10.60 2.21 10.23
N ALA A 45 -9.89 2.88 9.33
CA ALA A 45 -8.47 2.70 9.11
C ALA A 45 -7.67 3.76 9.88
N GLN A 46 -6.45 3.40 10.30
CA GLN A 46 -5.49 4.33 10.87
C GLN A 46 -4.36 4.56 9.86
N LEU A 47 -4.04 5.83 9.59
CA LEU A 47 -2.91 6.24 8.78
C LEU A 47 -1.74 6.59 9.68
N VAL A 48 -0.62 5.93 9.49
CA VAL A 48 0.65 6.23 10.17
C VAL A 48 1.49 7.09 9.25
N THR A 49 2.12 8.14 9.78
CA THR A 49 2.93 9.09 9.02
C THR A 49 4.25 9.34 9.74
N TYR A 50 5.35 9.22 8.99
CA TYR A 50 6.69 9.61 9.40
C TYR A 50 7.17 10.72 8.49
N GLU A 51 7.75 11.75 9.08
CA GLU A 51 8.48 12.80 8.37
C GLU A 51 9.96 12.70 8.73
N THR A 52 10.82 12.85 7.74
CA THR A 52 12.27 12.82 7.92
C THR A 52 12.94 13.92 7.09
N THR A 53 14.07 14.41 7.58
CA THR A 53 14.90 15.39 6.88
C THR A 53 15.79 14.75 5.81
N LEU A 54 15.85 13.41 5.80
CA LEU A 54 16.59 12.67 4.78
C LEU A 54 16.07 12.96 3.36
N PRO A 55 16.96 13.09 2.37
CA PRO A 55 16.56 13.22 0.98
C PRO A 55 15.71 12.03 0.50
N PHE A 56 14.75 12.28 -0.39
CA PHE A 56 13.87 11.23 -0.92
C PHE A 56 14.66 10.02 -1.45
N LYS A 57 15.72 10.28 -2.22
CA LYS A 57 16.58 9.22 -2.79
C LYS A 57 17.26 8.35 -1.71
N GLU A 58 17.61 8.95 -0.57
CA GLU A 58 18.21 8.23 0.55
C GLU A 58 17.19 7.30 1.21
N VAL A 59 15.97 7.79 1.48
CA VAL A 59 14.88 6.98 2.03
C VAL A 59 14.54 5.81 1.10
N ILE A 60 14.49 6.04 -0.22
CA ILE A 60 14.28 4.98 -1.22
C ILE A 60 15.40 3.94 -1.20
N ALA A 61 16.66 4.35 -1.16
CA ALA A 61 17.79 3.42 -1.12
C ALA A 61 17.76 2.55 0.15
N ARG A 62 17.45 3.15 1.31
CA ARG A 62 17.30 2.42 2.58
C ARG A 62 16.12 1.44 2.53
N LEU A 63 14.99 1.87 1.98
CA LEU A 63 13.82 1.01 1.81
C LEU A 63 14.14 -0.18 0.91
N ASP A 64 14.73 0.06 -0.26
CA ASP A 64 15.12 -0.99 -1.22
C ASP A 64 16.01 -2.06 -0.58
N ALA A 65 16.96 -1.64 0.27
CA ALA A 65 17.81 -2.54 1.04
C ALA A 65 17.04 -3.31 2.13
N GLU A 66 16.14 -2.64 2.86
CA GLU A 66 15.34 -3.25 3.93
C GLU A 66 14.35 -4.30 3.44
N VAL A 67 13.89 -4.19 2.18
CA VAL A 67 12.96 -5.16 1.58
C VAL A 67 13.63 -6.10 0.58
N ASN A 68 14.97 -6.09 0.57
CA ASN A 68 15.82 -6.92 -0.29
C ASN A 68 15.44 -6.84 -1.78
N LYS A 69 15.11 -5.64 -2.29
CA LYS A 69 14.52 -5.45 -3.63
C LYS A 69 15.37 -5.96 -4.80
N SER A 70 16.69 -6.07 -4.64
CA SER A 70 17.55 -6.63 -5.69
C SER A 70 17.33 -8.13 -5.91
N GLU A 71 16.98 -8.86 -4.85
CA GLU A 71 16.76 -10.31 -4.86
C GLU A 71 15.27 -10.69 -4.79
N ALA A 72 14.46 -9.83 -4.17
CA ALA A 72 13.01 -9.93 -4.05
C ALA A 72 12.31 -9.09 -5.12
N GLY A 73 11.19 -9.57 -5.65
CA GLY A 73 10.39 -8.83 -6.64
C GLY A 73 9.51 -9.73 -7.49
N GLY A 74 9.15 -9.30 -8.70
CA GLY A 74 8.25 -10.05 -9.59
C GLY A 74 8.66 -11.52 -9.77
N ALA A 75 9.97 -11.81 -9.74
CA ALA A 75 10.51 -13.16 -9.79
C ALA A 75 10.13 -14.03 -8.58
N LEU A 76 10.06 -13.47 -7.35
CA LEU A 76 9.65 -14.22 -6.17
C LEU A 76 8.18 -14.65 -6.28
N MET A 77 7.28 -13.73 -6.61
CA MET A 77 5.86 -14.09 -6.75
C MET A 77 5.64 -15.10 -7.85
N MET A 78 6.30 -14.94 -8.99
CA MET A 78 6.23 -15.94 -10.06
C MET A 78 6.74 -17.31 -9.61
N LYS A 79 7.85 -17.37 -8.85
CA LYS A 79 8.38 -18.61 -8.28
C LYS A 79 7.41 -19.26 -7.30
N VAL A 80 6.84 -18.49 -6.36
CA VAL A 80 5.88 -19.00 -5.37
C VAL A 80 4.61 -19.52 -6.05
N MET A 81 4.08 -18.80 -7.05
CA MET A 81 2.90 -19.22 -7.81
C MET A 81 3.15 -20.43 -8.71
N ALA A 82 4.39 -20.61 -9.19
CA ALA A 82 4.76 -21.75 -10.03
C ALA A 82 5.10 -23.02 -9.22
N ALA A 83 5.41 -22.88 -7.93
CA ALA A 83 5.82 -23.96 -7.05
C ALA A 83 4.81 -25.12 -7.03
N LYS A 84 5.32 -26.35 -7.00
CA LYS A 84 4.55 -27.60 -6.98
C LYS A 84 4.56 -28.26 -5.61
N THR A 85 5.50 -27.87 -4.75
CA THR A 85 5.64 -28.44 -3.41
C THR A 85 5.67 -27.36 -2.34
N LYS A 86 5.26 -27.72 -1.12
CA LYS A 86 5.41 -26.85 0.06
C LYS A 86 6.87 -26.46 0.28
N LYS A 87 7.81 -27.38 0.03
CA LYS A 87 9.25 -27.12 0.19
C LYS A 87 9.72 -26.01 -0.76
N GLU A 88 9.32 -26.05 -2.03
CA GLU A 88 9.69 -25.00 -3.00
C GLU A 88 9.16 -23.62 -2.58
N ILE A 89 7.93 -23.55 -2.06
CA ILE A 89 7.36 -22.31 -1.52
C ILE A 89 8.20 -21.81 -0.34
N VAL A 90 8.47 -22.67 0.64
CA VAL A 90 9.23 -22.32 1.85
C VAL A 90 10.65 -21.88 1.51
N ASP A 91 11.36 -22.63 0.67
CA ASP A 91 12.74 -22.31 0.26
C ASP A 91 12.77 -20.98 -0.50
N GLY A 92 11.81 -20.76 -1.41
CA GLY A 92 11.70 -19.52 -2.18
C GLY A 92 11.44 -18.28 -1.31
N ILE A 93 10.50 -18.38 -0.35
CA ILE A 93 10.21 -17.29 0.59
C ILE A 93 11.41 -17.04 1.51
N THR A 94 12.02 -18.10 2.04
CA THR A 94 13.16 -17.99 2.96
C THR A 94 14.35 -17.31 2.29
N GLY A 95 14.67 -17.68 1.04
CA GLY A 95 15.74 -17.06 0.28
C GLY A 95 15.51 -15.57 0.02
N ALA A 96 14.26 -15.17 -0.26
CA ALA A 96 13.94 -13.76 -0.50
C ALA A 96 13.87 -12.92 0.77
N LEU A 97 13.35 -13.47 1.88
CA LEU A 97 13.36 -12.78 3.17
C LEU A 97 14.79 -12.58 3.66
N ALA A 98 15.69 -13.55 3.45
CA ALA A 98 17.02 -13.56 4.05
C ALA A 98 16.92 -13.31 5.57
N ASP A 99 17.47 -12.20 6.07
CA ASP A 99 17.40 -11.75 7.46
C ASP A 99 16.38 -10.61 7.69
N LYS A 100 15.58 -10.26 6.67
CA LYS A 100 14.61 -9.16 6.68
C LYS A 100 13.23 -9.60 7.16
N ASP A 101 12.47 -8.62 7.66
CA ASP A 101 11.09 -8.82 8.11
C ASP A 101 10.10 -8.94 6.95
N PHE A 102 10.39 -8.26 5.84
CA PHE A 102 9.52 -8.15 4.66
C PHE A 102 10.33 -8.32 3.37
N VAL A 103 9.64 -8.77 2.33
CA VAL A 103 10.14 -8.80 0.95
C VAL A 103 9.40 -7.79 0.09
N TYR A 104 10.10 -7.29 -0.92
CA TYR A 104 9.52 -6.50 -2.00
C TYR A 104 8.60 -7.34 -2.91
N PHE A 105 7.42 -6.83 -3.22
CA PHE A 105 6.52 -7.41 -4.23
C PHE A 105 6.44 -6.55 -5.49
N PHE A 106 6.13 -5.26 -5.33
CA PHE A 106 5.81 -4.36 -6.43
C PHE A 106 5.96 -2.90 -6.00
N GLU A 107 6.19 -2.01 -6.96
CA GLU A 107 6.08 -0.56 -6.76
C GLU A 107 5.40 0.13 -7.93
N MET A 108 4.77 1.27 -7.63
CA MET A 108 4.20 2.17 -8.62
C MET A 108 4.77 3.57 -8.40
N ASN A 109 5.47 4.08 -9.41
CA ASN A 109 6.01 5.44 -9.41
C ASN A 109 4.89 6.37 -9.92
N HIS A 110 4.19 7.03 -9.00
CA HIS A 110 3.04 7.89 -9.32
C HIS A 110 3.46 9.14 -10.08
N ASP A 111 4.58 9.74 -9.68
CA ASP A 111 5.21 10.87 -10.35
C ASP A 111 5.41 10.62 -11.85
N LYS A 112 5.93 9.45 -12.22
CA LYS A 112 6.27 9.13 -13.61
C LYS A 112 5.06 9.09 -14.53
N TRP A 113 4.00 8.38 -14.14
CA TRP A 113 2.82 8.29 -15.02
C TRP A 113 2.01 9.58 -15.00
N MET A 114 2.01 10.33 -13.89
CA MET A 114 1.39 11.66 -13.82
C MET A 114 2.08 12.65 -14.75
N ASN A 115 3.42 12.67 -14.77
CA ASN A 115 4.20 13.48 -15.70
C ASN A 115 3.86 13.16 -17.16
N ILE A 116 3.75 11.87 -17.52
CA ILE A 116 3.33 11.46 -18.86
C ILE A 116 1.90 11.92 -19.17
N TYR A 117 0.96 11.73 -18.24
CA TYR A 117 -0.46 12.03 -18.45
C TYR A 117 -0.72 13.54 -18.57
N HIS A 118 0.05 14.36 -17.87
CA HIS A 118 -0.07 15.82 -17.86
C HIS A 118 0.89 16.54 -18.79
N GLU A 119 1.73 15.81 -19.55
CA GLU A 119 2.80 16.39 -20.38
C GLU A 119 3.71 17.34 -19.56
N ALA A 120 4.06 16.92 -18.34
CA ALA A 120 4.84 17.67 -17.36
C ALA A 120 6.12 16.93 -16.95
N GLU A 121 7.06 17.62 -16.29
CA GLU A 121 8.33 17.03 -15.80
C GLU A 121 8.59 17.33 -14.31
N ASP A 122 7.67 18.02 -13.63
CA ASP A 122 7.88 18.61 -12.30
C ASP A 122 6.98 18.01 -11.20
N THR A 123 6.25 16.93 -11.48
CA THR A 123 5.49 16.21 -10.43
C THR A 123 6.45 15.78 -9.32
N PRO A 124 6.21 16.16 -8.04
CA PRO A 124 7.05 15.74 -6.93
C PRO A 124 7.17 14.22 -6.84
N PRO A 125 8.38 13.68 -6.57
CA PRO A 125 8.59 12.23 -6.45
C PRO A 125 7.61 11.58 -5.49
N ALA A 126 6.92 10.55 -5.96
CA ALA A 126 5.88 9.85 -5.23
C ALA A 126 5.83 8.38 -5.67
N VAL A 127 6.08 7.46 -4.75
CA VAL A 127 6.12 6.02 -5.05
C VAL A 127 5.37 5.24 -3.98
N VAL A 128 4.54 4.30 -4.42
CA VAL A 128 3.88 3.31 -3.55
C VAL A 128 4.62 1.99 -3.67
N TYR A 129 4.99 1.43 -2.53
CA TYR A 129 5.55 0.09 -2.40
C TYR A 129 4.49 -0.86 -1.85
N THR A 130 4.49 -2.07 -2.39
CA THR A 130 3.78 -3.23 -1.83
C THR A 130 4.82 -4.20 -1.30
N ILE A 131 4.77 -4.47 0.01
CA ILE A 131 5.77 -5.26 0.73
C ILE A 131 5.07 -6.23 1.67
N GLY A 132 5.70 -7.34 2.02
CA GLY A 132 5.02 -8.29 2.90
C GLY A 132 5.87 -9.47 3.31
N ASN A 133 5.31 -10.33 4.14
CA ASN A 133 5.92 -11.57 4.58
C ASN A 133 4.91 -12.70 4.40
N PRO A 134 5.07 -13.57 3.39
CA PRO A 134 4.13 -14.65 3.14
C PRO A 134 3.94 -15.63 4.32
N PHE A 135 4.94 -15.80 5.19
CA PHE A 135 4.79 -16.65 6.38
C PHE A 135 3.88 -16.01 7.43
N LEU A 136 3.98 -14.70 7.63
CA LEU A 136 3.04 -13.97 8.49
C LEU A 136 1.65 -13.98 7.87
N ALA A 137 1.54 -13.78 6.56
CA ALA A 137 0.28 -13.80 5.84
C ALA A 137 -0.46 -15.12 5.96
N GLU A 138 0.25 -16.24 5.80
CA GLU A 138 -0.30 -17.58 5.96
C GLU A 138 -0.96 -17.79 7.34
N THR A 139 -0.35 -17.23 8.39
CA THR A 139 -0.82 -17.39 9.78
C THR A 139 -2.25 -16.89 9.93
N PHE A 140 -2.57 -15.68 9.48
CA PHE A 140 -3.92 -15.14 9.62
C PHE A 140 -4.87 -15.50 8.46
N MET A 141 -4.36 -15.68 7.23
CA MET A 141 -5.19 -16.05 6.08
C MET A 141 -5.75 -17.47 6.18
N ARG A 142 -5.09 -18.35 6.95
CA ARG A 142 -5.61 -19.69 7.29
C ARG A 142 -6.90 -19.63 8.10
N HIS A 143 -7.09 -18.60 8.93
CA HIS A 143 -8.29 -18.43 9.75
C HIS A 143 -9.36 -17.58 9.06
N ASP A 144 -8.96 -16.54 8.34
CA ASP A 144 -9.87 -15.72 7.54
C ASP A 144 -9.18 -15.25 6.25
N ILE A 145 -9.54 -15.85 5.13
CA ILE A 145 -8.98 -15.52 3.82
C ILE A 145 -9.23 -14.05 3.43
N ARG A 146 -10.26 -13.41 3.98
CA ARG A 146 -10.58 -12.00 3.71
C ARG A 146 -9.53 -11.06 4.30
N ALA A 147 -8.75 -11.50 5.29
CA ALA A 147 -7.58 -10.75 5.76
C ALA A 147 -6.57 -10.48 4.63
N GLY A 148 -6.54 -11.36 3.61
CA GLY A 148 -5.75 -11.16 2.39
C GLY A 148 -6.18 -9.96 1.52
N TYR A 149 -7.32 -9.32 1.79
CA TYR A 149 -7.75 -8.15 1.01
C TYR A 149 -6.85 -6.93 1.23
N ASN A 150 -6.31 -6.78 2.45
CA ASN A 150 -5.44 -5.66 2.83
C ASN A 150 -3.96 -6.09 3.03
N ILE A 151 -3.62 -7.31 2.63
CA ILE A 151 -2.29 -7.91 2.79
C ILE A 151 -1.84 -8.39 1.41
N PRO A 152 -0.62 -8.06 0.94
CA PRO A 152 0.47 -7.35 1.62
C PRO A 152 0.21 -5.86 1.94
N PRO A 153 0.80 -5.32 3.04
CA PRO A 153 0.80 -3.89 3.32
C PRO A 153 1.34 -3.04 2.16
N ARG A 154 0.82 -1.81 2.10
CA ARG A 154 1.30 -0.76 1.19
C ARG A 154 1.84 0.40 2.00
N LEU A 155 2.95 0.96 1.56
CA LEU A 155 3.49 2.21 2.07
C LEU A 155 3.82 3.15 0.91
N MET A 156 3.67 4.44 1.13
CA MET A 156 3.95 5.46 0.14
C MET A 156 5.06 6.36 0.65
N VAL A 157 6.02 6.65 -0.22
CA VAL A 157 7.07 7.63 0.00
C VAL A 157 6.81 8.81 -0.92
N VAL A 158 6.77 10.01 -0.36
CA VAL A 158 6.58 11.25 -1.12
C VAL A 158 7.65 12.26 -0.74
N HIS A 159 8.10 13.03 -1.73
CA HIS A 159 8.89 14.22 -1.50
C HIS A 159 7.94 15.41 -1.32
N ASN A 160 8.03 16.09 -0.17
CA ASN A 160 7.31 17.32 0.06
C ASN A 160 8.14 18.52 -0.45
N ALA A 161 7.83 18.96 -1.67
CA ALA A 161 8.55 20.03 -2.36
C ALA A 161 8.53 21.38 -1.61
N ASN A 162 7.57 21.62 -0.71
CA ASN A 162 7.42 22.90 -0.01
C ASN A 162 8.36 23.04 1.20
N VAL A 163 8.77 21.93 1.81
CA VAL A 163 9.56 21.92 3.05
C VAL A 163 10.82 21.05 2.96
N SER A 164 11.13 20.52 1.76
CA SER A 164 12.26 19.62 1.50
C SER A 164 12.29 18.38 2.41
N LEU A 165 11.13 17.94 2.92
CA LEU A 165 11.00 16.75 3.75
C LEU A 165 10.63 15.54 2.89
N THR A 166 11.03 14.36 3.35
CA THR A 166 10.48 13.10 2.83
C THR A 166 9.45 12.58 3.82
N THR A 167 8.26 12.26 3.33
CA THR A 167 7.19 11.68 4.14
C THR A 167 6.98 10.24 3.73
N VAL A 168 6.89 9.35 4.72
CA VAL A 168 6.51 7.95 4.53
C VAL A 168 5.21 7.71 5.26
N PHE A 169 4.21 7.16 4.58
CA PHE A 169 2.93 6.82 5.22
C PHE A 169 2.41 5.46 4.79
N TYR A 170 1.70 4.82 5.71
CA TYR A 170 1.08 3.52 5.50
C TYR A 170 -0.16 3.40 6.38
N HIS A 171 -1.09 2.54 5.99
CA HIS A 171 -2.19 2.18 6.88
C HIS A 171 -1.72 1.14 7.90
N LEU A 172 -2.02 1.35 9.17
CA LEU A 172 -1.73 0.40 10.23
C LEU A 172 -2.42 -0.94 9.92
N PRO A 173 -1.70 -2.05 9.68
CA PRO A 173 -2.29 -3.32 9.25
C PRO A 173 -3.44 -3.81 10.15
N SER A 174 -3.31 -3.72 11.48
CA SER A 174 -4.37 -4.12 12.41
C SER A 174 -5.65 -3.28 12.33
N SER A 175 -5.60 -2.06 11.79
CA SER A 175 -6.79 -1.23 11.56
C SER A 175 -7.56 -1.62 10.29
N LEU A 176 -6.92 -2.36 9.37
CA LEU A 176 -7.51 -2.74 8.10
C LEU A 176 -8.15 -4.14 8.09
N VAL A 177 -7.84 -4.97 9.08
CA VAL A 177 -8.38 -6.33 9.17
C VAL A 177 -9.55 -6.37 10.14
N MET A 178 -10.72 -6.73 9.62
CA MET A 178 -11.93 -6.95 10.41
C MET A 178 -12.05 -8.44 10.75
N SER A 179 -11.56 -8.82 11.93
CA SER A 179 -11.66 -10.20 12.43
C SER A 179 -12.02 -10.21 13.91
N ASP A 180 -12.99 -11.05 14.29
CA ASP A 180 -13.34 -11.31 15.70
C ASP A 180 -12.41 -12.36 16.34
N ASN A 181 -11.44 -12.89 15.58
CA ASN A 181 -10.49 -13.88 16.07
C ASN A 181 -9.27 -13.18 16.70
N GLU A 182 -9.16 -13.27 18.02
CA GLU A 182 -8.05 -12.69 18.79
C GLU A 182 -6.67 -13.22 18.39
N GLU A 183 -6.56 -14.46 17.90
CA GLU A 183 -5.29 -15.00 17.40
C GLU A 183 -4.87 -14.32 16.09
N VAL A 184 -5.82 -14.09 15.19
CA VAL A 184 -5.61 -13.31 13.96
C VAL A 184 -5.17 -11.89 14.31
N MET A 185 -5.88 -11.23 15.24
CA MET A 185 -5.53 -9.87 15.64
C MET A 185 -4.16 -9.77 16.32
N ARG A 186 -3.79 -10.75 17.16
CA ARG A 186 -2.43 -10.83 17.72
C ARG A 186 -1.36 -10.99 16.63
N ALA A 187 -1.58 -11.87 15.66
CA ALA A 187 -0.64 -12.07 14.56
C ALA A 187 -0.47 -10.81 13.71
N ILE A 188 -1.54 -10.06 13.47
CA ILE A 188 -1.47 -8.82 12.68
C ILE A 188 -0.77 -7.70 13.46
N ARG A 189 -0.93 -7.61 14.78
CA ARG A 189 -0.16 -6.64 15.59
C ARG A 189 1.35 -6.87 15.52
N VAL A 190 1.80 -8.12 15.34
CA VAL A 190 3.23 -8.40 15.06
C VAL A 190 3.68 -7.79 13.73
N VAL A 191 2.79 -7.72 12.73
CA VAL A 191 3.05 -7.03 11.46
C VAL A 191 3.18 -5.53 11.69
N ASP A 192 2.31 -4.93 12.51
CA ASP A 192 2.39 -3.52 12.89
C ASP A 192 3.78 -3.20 13.48
N ASP A 193 4.20 -3.95 14.51
CA ASP A 193 5.48 -3.72 15.19
C ASP A 193 6.68 -3.88 14.25
N LYS A 194 6.64 -4.87 13.34
CA LYS A 194 7.70 -5.07 12.34
C LYS A 194 7.75 -3.92 11.34
N LEU A 195 6.59 -3.44 10.89
CA LEU A 195 6.49 -2.34 9.95
C LEU A 195 6.98 -1.04 10.58
N GLU A 196 6.55 -0.73 11.81
CA GLU A 196 7.04 0.43 12.57
C GLU A 196 8.57 0.39 12.73
N ARG A 197 9.15 -0.75 13.13
CA ARG A 197 10.61 -0.88 13.25
C ARG A 197 11.33 -0.67 11.91
N MET A 198 10.81 -1.24 10.83
CA MET A 198 11.40 -1.08 9.50
C MET A 198 11.32 0.39 9.05
N ILE A 199 10.15 1.03 9.20
CA ILE A 199 9.97 2.44 8.83
C ILE A 199 10.90 3.34 9.65
N THR A 200 10.99 3.11 10.96
CA THR A 200 11.92 3.84 11.84
C THR A 200 13.37 3.72 11.36
N ARG A 201 13.83 2.54 10.92
CA ARG A 201 15.19 2.37 10.39
C ARG A 201 15.42 3.15 9.09
N VAL A 202 14.44 3.19 8.18
CA VAL A 202 14.61 3.88 6.90
C VAL A 202 14.44 5.40 7.01
N THR A 203 13.81 5.90 8.07
CA THR A 203 13.58 7.34 8.30
C THR A 203 14.44 7.96 9.41
N ALA A 204 15.25 7.20 10.14
CA ALA A 204 16.11 7.74 11.18
C ALA A 204 17.19 8.67 10.59
N ASP A 205 17.26 9.91 11.06
CA ASP A 205 18.27 10.91 10.68
C ASP A 205 19.69 10.51 11.11
#